data_AF-A0A929DRE7-F1
#
_entry.id   AF-A0A929DRE7-F1
#
_cell.length_a   1.000
_cell.length_b   1.000
_cell.length_c   1.000
_cell.angle_alpha   90.00
_cell.angle_beta   90.00
_cell.angle_gamma   90.00
#
_symmetry.space_group_name_H-M   'P 1'
#
loop_
_entity.id
_entity.type
_entity.pdbx_description
1 polymer ?
#
loop_
_entity_poly.entity_id
_entity_poly.type
_entity_poly.pdbx_seq_one_letter_code
_entity_poly.pdbx_strand_id
1 'polypeptide(L)'
;MSSTLFAILALPANTYAQEDIGVISVESTTIDDRFDNKRNEASNVSVISGDEVDSAHTQNIQQMLQSIPGITTEVQAGDSLKIHIRGIENQVYMGEKPGVAVVIDGVPVFERTGRVNIDMDNIESIKVIKGGASYLFGDDALSGAVIITTKRGAKYQGYTVGAEAGSFGYQKGLLRAGYSGENSNGHLQVSSREIDGYHDDSASKADYLNGKLQYYVSESSDLTFGMELSDRNKNSHGAVKGVVAAENDPESKDIESYNDYTNHYDVNLAKYYATYSKDFSKTDNLMVNVYSFGDDTQFLSRPDRTDPKLHTYLNDYQQVQNGLKTEYRSSGGGLAWMAAADLRENSYENNVSYNINVPDNPWIPGDQSATAGDPYSDDTTDESVQAAYGEVKFSVSDPLVVTINGRLDHIAYDYTSNISALELDKTFDVKSWRLGGNYALSKDKDLYGNVSTGFRAPSISQLFTGDISPTGSTDSNPDLEPEHAVNIELGYRTKTTLFGAPTEMDVAIFQIDRDDYIMKT
;
A
#
# COMPACT_ATOMS: atom_id res chain seq x y z
N MET A 1 -7.98 -34.89 -3.97
CA MET A 1 -9.31 -34.89 -3.35
C MET A 1 -9.16 -35.21 -1.87
N SER A 2 -8.97 -34.19 -1.03
CA SER A 2 -8.94 -34.35 0.43
C SER A 2 -10.12 -33.55 0.98
N SER A 3 -11.05 -34.25 1.61
CA SER A 3 -12.29 -33.69 2.15
C SER A 3 -12.03 -33.08 3.52
N THR A 4 -11.96 -31.74 3.61
CA THR A 4 -11.87 -31.03 4.89
C THR A 4 -13.27 -30.83 5.46
N LEU A 5 -13.56 -31.53 6.56
CA LEU A 5 -14.83 -31.51 7.26
C LEU A 5 -14.88 -30.26 8.17
N PHE A 6 -15.62 -29.23 7.77
CA PHE A 6 -15.90 -28.09 8.66
C PHE A 6 -16.90 -28.52 9.75
N ALA A 7 -16.44 -28.54 11.00
CA ALA A 7 -17.31 -28.75 12.15
C ALA A 7 -18.14 -27.47 12.41
N ILE A 8 -19.44 -27.53 12.12
CA ILE A 8 -20.40 -26.48 12.44
C ILE A 8 -20.57 -26.42 13.96
N LEU A 9 -20.13 -25.34 14.60
CA LEU A 9 -20.50 -25.02 15.98
C LEU A 9 -22.00 -24.70 16.01
N ALA A 10 -22.79 -25.63 16.57
CA ALA A 10 -24.22 -25.41 16.82
C ALA A 10 -24.40 -24.41 17.97
N LEU A 11 -24.75 -23.16 17.64
CA LEU A 11 -25.24 -22.19 18.62
C LEU A 11 -26.74 -22.42 18.88
N PRO A 12 -27.21 -22.28 20.13
CA PRO A 12 -28.63 -22.44 20.46
C PRO A 12 -29.47 -21.37 19.74
N ALA A 13 -30.46 -21.85 18.97
CA ALA A 13 -31.45 -21.00 18.32
C ALA A 13 -32.40 -20.40 19.38
N ASN A 14 -32.03 -19.24 19.92
CA ASN A 14 -33.01 -18.36 20.53
C ASN A 14 -33.73 -17.61 19.41
N THR A 15 -35.06 -17.61 19.46
CA THR A 15 -35.91 -16.71 18.67
C THR A 15 -35.60 -15.26 19.07
N TYR A 16 -34.76 -14.61 18.28
CA TYR A 16 -34.49 -13.19 18.39
C TYR A 16 -35.57 -12.40 17.63
N ALA A 17 -35.95 -11.24 18.17
CA ALA A 17 -36.77 -10.28 17.45
C ALA A 17 -36.09 -9.91 16.12
N GLN A 18 -36.89 -9.64 15.09
CA GLN A 18 -36.41 -9.26 13.76
C GLN A 18 -35.81 -7.85 13.86
N GLU A 19 -34.49 -7.74 13.65
CA GLU A 19 -33.72 -6.52 13.88
C GLU A 19 -32.99 -6.08 12.62
N ASP A 20 -32.99 -4.76 12.38
CA ASP A 20 -32.50 -4.10 11.17
C ASP A 20 -30.97 -3.88 11.22
N ILE A 21 -30.27 -4.19 10.13
CA ILE A 21 -28.83 -3.90 9.93
C ILE A 21 -28.55 -2.39 9.82
N GLY A 22 -29.59 -1.57 9.61
CA GLY A 22 -29.51 -0.12 9.52
C GLY A 22 -29.33 0.37 8.08
N VAL A 23 -28.91 1.63 7.92
CA VAL A 23 -28.78 2.24 6.59
C VAL A 23 -27.67 1.55 5.79
N ILE A 24 -28.03 1.02 4.62
CA ILE A 24 -27.10 0.41 3.68
C ILE A 24 -26.45 1.50 2.85
N SER A 25 -25.12 1.52 2.82
CA SER A 25 -24.33 2.45 2.01
C SER A 25 -23.12 1.75 1.42
N VAL A 26 -22.64 2.29 0.30
CA VAL A 26 -21.34 1.93 -0.29
C VAL A 26 -20.32 3.02 0.09
N GLU A 27 -19.17 2.60 0.59
CA GLU A 27 -18.07 3.47 0.96
C GLU A 27 -17.21 3.80 -0.27
N SER A 28 -16.56 4.97 -0.28
CA SER A 28 -15.64 5.29 -1.38
C SER A 28 -14.40 4.43 -1.27
N THR A 29 -13.82 4.06 -2.41
CA THR A 29 -12.55 3.34 -2.46
C THR A 29 -11.35 4.29 -2.56
N THR A 30 -11.60 5.60 -2.51
CA THR A 30 -10.60 6.66 -2.73
C THR A 30 -10.38 7.45 -1.44
N ILE A 31 -11.45 7.94 -0.82
CA ILE A 31 -11.38 8.70 0.44
C ILE A 31 -12.44 8.15 1.38
N ASP A 32 -11.99 7.57 2.49
CA ASP A 32 -12.90 7.17 3.56
C ASP A 32 -13.17 8.36 4.49
N ASP A 33 -14.45 8.71 4.62
CA ASP A 33 -14.97 9.73 5.52
C ASP A 33 -15.95 9.16 6.57
N ARG A 34 -16.19 7.84 6.57
CA ARG A 34 -17.21 7.19 7.41
C ARG A 34 -16.63 5.99 8.17
N PHE A 35 -15.85 6.29 9.19
CA PHE A 35 -15.15 5.28 10.01
C PHE A 35 -16.03 4.47 10.97
N ASP A 36 -17.32 4.79 11.08
CA ASP A 36 -18.11 4.45 12.28
C ASP A 36 -18.98 3.18 12.18
N ASN A 37 -19.18 2.56 11.00
CA ASN A 37 -20.11 1.42 10.90
C ASN A 37 -19.60 0.21 10.11
N LYS A 38 -19.00 -0.75 10.84
CA LYS A 38 -18.59 -2.06 10.30
C LYS A 38 -19.73 -3.09 10.17
N ARG A 39 -20.98 -2.80 10.56
CA ARG A 39 -22.06 -3.82 10.61
C ARG A 39 -22.50 -4.31 9.23
N ASN A 40 -22.40 -3.46 8.20
CA ASN A 40 -22.76 -3.76 6.82
C ASN A 40 -21.53 -4.11 5.94
N GLU A 41 -20.38 -4.39 6.56
CA GLU A 41 -19.15 -4.78 5.86
C GLU A 41 -18.94 -6.28 5.88
N ALA A 42 -18.99 -6.90 4.69
CA ALA A 42 -18.87 -8.35 4.52
C ALA A 42 -17.43 -8.87 4.64
N SER A 43 -16.45 -7.98 4.80
CA SER A 43 -15.01 -8.29 4.89
C SER A 43 -14.43 -7.89 6.25
N ASN A 44 -13.34 -8.53 6.67
CA ASN A 44 -12.60 -8.14 7.87
C ASN A 44 -11.87 -6.81 7.66
N VAL A 45 -12.46 -5.74 8.19
CA VAL A 45 -11.95 -4.37 8.11
C VAL A 45 -11.50 -3.91 9.49
N SER A 46 -10.29 -3.33 9.55
CA SER A 46 -9.76 -2.69 10.75
C SER A 46 -9.52 -1.21 10.47
N VAL A 47 -9.90 -0.35 11.40
CA VAL A 47 -9.79 1.10 11.26
C VAL A 47 -9.07 1.60 12.50
N ILE A 48 -8.05 2.43 12.29
CA ILE A 48 -7.35 3.19 13.32
C ILE A 48 -7.77 4.65 13.11
N SER A 49 -8.47 5.18 14.11
CA SER A 49 -9.03 6.54 14.09
C SER A 49 -7.94 7.60 14.34
N GLY A 50 -8.19 8.84 13.94
CA GLY A 50 -7.23 9.92 14.13
C GLY A 50 -6.91 10.25 15.58
N ASP A 51 -7.84 10.00 16.49
CA ASP A 51 -7.62 10.24 17.91
C ASP A 51 -6.70 9.17 18.50
N GLU A 52 -6.78 7.93 17.99
CA GLU A 52 -5.82 6.86 18.31
C GLU A 52 -4.45 7.15 17.70
N VAL A 53 -4.40 7.58 16.41
CA VAL A 53 -3.16 7.97 15.73
C VAL A 53 -2.46 9.12 16.46
N ASP A 54 -3.22 10.18 16.81
CA ASP A 54 -2.68 11.30 17.54
C ASP A 54 -2.23 10.83 18.93
N SER A 55 -3.08 10.19 19.74
CA SER A 55 -2.75 9.74 21.11
C SER A 55 -1.54 8.81 21.16
N ALA A 56 -1.31 8.05 20.08
CA ALA A 56 -0.18 7.16 19.93
C ALA A 56 1.16 7.89 19.78
N HIS A 57 1.25 9.23 19.87
CA HIS A 57 2.41 10.18 19.86
C HIS A 57 3.87 9.63 20.00
N THR A 58 4.10 8.46 20.58
CA THR A 58 5.40 7.77 20.78
C THR A 58 5.57 6.46 19.98
N GLN A 59 4.56 5.99 19.25
CA GLN A 59 4.53 4.71 18.55
C GLN A 59 4.66 4.91 17.03
N ASN A 60 5.61 4.22 16.40
CA ASN A 60 5.78 4.15 14.94
C ASN A 60 4.51 3.55 14.29
N ILE A 61 4.14 3.92 13.06
CA ILE A 61 3.03 3.39 12.25
C ILE A 61 3.09 1.86 12.18
N GLN A 62 4.31 1.33 12.25
CA GLN A 62 4.60 -0.08 12.46
C GLN A 62 3.81 -0.67 13.63
N GLN A 63 3.90 -0.09 14.83
CA GLN A 63 3.24 -0.60 16.04
C GLN A 63 1.71 -0.46 15.93
N MET A 64 1.23 0.62 15.33
CA MET A 64 -0.19 0.81 15.05
C MET A 64 -0.73 -0.28 14.12
N LEU A 65 -0.05 -0.54 13.01
CA LEU A 65 -0.43 -1.61 12.07
C LEU A 65 -0.29 -3.00 12.69
N GLN A 66 0.77 -3.27 13.45
CA GLN A 66 0.97 -4.54 14.16
C GLN A 66 -0.04 -4.77 15.28
N SER A 67 -0.70 -3.72 15.79
CA SER A 67 -1.81 -3.86 16.74
C SER A 67 -3.03 -4.54 16.09
N ILE A 68 -3.13 -4.52 14.75
CA ILE A 68 -4.19 -5.17 14.00
C ILE A 68 -3.84 -6.66 13.81
N PRO A 69 -4.67 -7.59 14.30
CA PRO A 69 -4.44 -9.01 14.10
C PRO A 69 -4.40 -9.39 12.61
N GLY A 70 -3.37 -10.17 12.24
CA GLY A 70 -3.13 -10.63 10.88
C GLY A 70 -2.27 -9.69 10.02
N ILE A 71 -1.80 -8.59 10.59
CA ILE A 71 -0.82 -7.69 9.96
C ILE A 71 0.52 -7.86 10.65
N THR A 72 1.57 -8.03 9.87
CA THR A 72 2.95 -7.91 10.34
C THR A 72 3.68 -6.89 9.50
N THR A 73 4.59 -6.15 10.12
CA THR A 73 5.34 -5.13 9.42
C THR A 73 6.81 -5.21 9.78
N GLU A 74 7.67 -4.95 8.81
CA GLU A 74 9.11 -4.92 8.97
C GLU A 74 9.62 -3.50 8.70
N VAL A 75 10.37 -2.95 9.65
CA VAL A 75 11.10 -1.68 9.49
C VAL A 75 12.57 -2.02 9.48
N GLN A 76 13.28 -1.54 8.46
CA GLN A 76 14.72 -1.71 8.33
C GLN A 76 15.42 -0.45 8.84
N ALA A 77 15.16 0.71 8.22
CA ALA A 77 15.68 2.01 8.67
C ALA A 77 14.66 3.14 8.44
N GLY A 78 14.69 4.15 9.31
CA GLY A 78 13.84 5.34 9.21
C GLY A 78 12.34 5.03 9.15
N ASP A 79 11.68 5.55 8.12
CA ASP A 79 10.23 5.45 7.89
C ASP A 79 9.84 4.33 6.92
N SER A 80 10.80 3.48 6.54
CA SER A 80 10.63 2.51 5.45
C SER A 80 9.96 1.23 5.95
N LEU A 81 8.71 1.04 5.54
CA LEU A 81 7.84 -0.02 6.03
C LEU A 81 7.57 -1.07 4.94
N LYS A 82 7.78 -2.34 5.28
CA LYS A 82 7.24 -3.48 4.53
C LYS A 82 6.00 -3.99 5.25
N ILE A 83 4.87 -4.08 4.56
CA ILE A 83 3.58 -4.47 5.13
C ILE A 83 3.24 -5.88 4.66
N HIS A 84 2.83 -6.74 5.59
CA HIS A 84 2.36 -8.07 5.29
C HIS A 84 0.94 -8.23 5.82
N ILE A 85 0.04 -8.72 4.98
CA ILE A 85 -1.31 -9.11 5.38
C ILE A 85 -1.42 -10.61 5.20
N ARG A 86 -1.69 -11.35 6.28
CA ARG A 86 -1.91 -12.81 6.25
C ARG A 86 -0.79 -13.61 5.58
N GLY A 87 0.45 -13.14 5.70
CA GLY A 87 1.64 -13.80 5.14
C GLY A 87 1.93 -13.45 3.67
N ILE A 88 1.17 -12.52 3.07
CA ILE A 88 1.47 -11.97 1.74
C ILE A 88 2.05 -10.57 1.92
N GLU A 89 3.19 -10.34 1.29
CA GLU A 89 3.98 -9.11 1.41
C GLU A 89 3.49 -8.03 0.43
N ASN A 90 3.65 -6.76 0.79
CA ASN A 90 3.33 -5.66 -0.11
C ASN A 90 4.26 -5.63 -1.32
N GLN A 91 5.55 -5.96 -1.23
CA GLN A 91 6.42 -6.21 -2.38
C GLN A 91 7.41 -7.31 -1.97
N VAL A 92 7.55 -8.39 -2.75
CA VAL A 92 8.50 -9.46 -2.39
C VAL A 92 9.94 -8.96 -2.63
N TYR A 93 10.17 -8.34 -3.79
CA TYR A 93 11.42 -7.69 -4.17
C TYR A 93 11.20 -6.26 -4.66
N MET A 94 12.27 -5.46 -4.69
CA MET A 94 12.25 -4.09 -5.19
C MET A 94 11.73 -4.02 -6.62
N GLY A 95 10.79 -3.11 -6.87
CA GLY A 95 10.19 -2.94 -8.19
C GLY A 95 9.21 -4.05 -8.62
N GLU A 96 8.97 -5.08 -7.82
CA GLU A 96 7.88 -6.03 -8.08
C GLU A 96 6.52 -5.41 -7.74
N LYS A 97 5.50 -5.80 -8.51
CA LYS A 97 4.11 -5.38 -8.28
C LYS A 97 3.61 -5.77 -6.88
N PRO A 98 2.80 -4.91 -6.26
CA PRO A 98 2.50 -5.13 -4.86
C PRO A 98 1.45 -6.21 -4.59
N GLY A 99 1.58 -6.93 -3.48
CA GLY A 99 0.59 -7.88 -2.99
C GLY A 99 -0.43 -7.26 -2.02
N VAL A 100 -0.14 -6.04 -1.54
CA VAL A 100 -0.99 -5.25 -0.65
C VAL A 100 -0.97 -3.81 -1.16
N ALA A 101 -2.13 -3.29 -1.55
CA ALA A 101 -2.23 -1.95 -2.08
C ALA A 101 -2.10 -0.93 -0.95
N VAL A 102 -1.34 0.15 -1.17
CA VAL A 102 -1.33 1.31 -0.27
C VAL A 102 -1.92 2.49 -1.03
N VAL A 103 -2.97 3.10 -0.50
CA VAL A 103 -3.69 4.20 -1.15
C VAL A 103 -3.76 5.37 -0.18
N ILE A 104 -3.22 6.53 -0.56
CA ILE A 104 -3.20 7.74 0.27
C ILE A 104 -4.06 8.82 -0.39
N ASP A 105 -5.16 9.21 0.27
CA ASP A 105 -6.15 10.16 -0.24
C ASP A 105 -6.62 9.86 -1.69
N GLY A 106 -6.67 8.58 -2.07
CA GLY A 106 -7.09 8.15 -3.39
C GLY A 106 -5.98 7.84 -4.39
N VAL A 107 -4.75 8.17 -4.05
CA VAL A 107 -3.58 7.93 -4.90
C VAL A 107 -2.97 6.58 -4.53
N PRO A 108 -2.89 5.59 -5.45
CA PRO A 108 -2.10 4.39 -5.25
C PRO A 108 -0.62 4.77 -5.11
N VAL A 109 0.02 4.39 -4.02
CA VAL A 109 1.43 4.69 -3.75
C VAL A 109 2.24 3.41 -3.90
N PHE A 110 3.19 3.47 -4.83
CA PHE A 110 4.10 2.39 -5.17
C PHE A 110 5.49 2.99 -5.36
N GLU A 111 6.45 2.61 -4.51
CA GLU A 111 7.83 3.09 -4.57
C GLU A 111 8.75 2.00 -5.13
N ARG A 112 9.82 2.38 -5.84
CA ARG A 112 10.82 1.43 -6.35
C ARG A 112 11.52 0.66 -5.23
N THR A 113 11.64 1.26 -4.05
CA THR A 113 12.48 0.78 -2.95
C THR A 113 12.05 -0.55 -2.31
N GLY A 114 10.93 -1.17 -2.75
CA GLY A 114 10.42 -2.42 -2.18
C GLY A 114 9.67 -2.24 -0.85
N ARG A 115 9.50 -1.00 -0.42
CA ARG A 115 8.90 -0.58 0.86
C ARG A 115 8.10 0.70 0.63
N VAL A 116 7.13 0.95 1.49
CA VAL A 116 6.36 2.20 1.46
C VAL A 116 6.76 3.06 2.65
N ASN A 117 6.99 4.34 2.39
CA ASN A 117 7.32 5.33 3.39
C ASN A 117 6.16 6.31 3.50
N ILE A 118 5.66 6.51 4.72
CA ILE A 118 4.46 7.33 4.96
C ILE A 118 4.80 8.38 6.00
N ASP A 119 4.54 9.66 5.72
CA ASP A 119 4.64 10.72 6.73
C ASP A 119 3.58 10.50 7.81
N MET A 120 4.02 9.86 8.90
CA MET A 120 3.19 9.53 10.03
C MET A 120 2.52 10.74 10.69
N ASP A 121 3.19 11.89 10.67
CA ASP A 121 2.71 13.08 11.36
C ASP A 121 1.48 13.69 10.66
N ASN A 122 1.31 13.36 9.38
CA ASN A 122 0.21 13.82 8.53
C ASN A 122 -0.95 12.80 8.40
N ILE A 123 -0.91 11.66 9.08
CA ILE A 123 -1.98 10.66 9.02
C ILE A 123 -3.16 11.07 9.89
N GLU A 124 -4.37 11.10 9.32
CA GLU A 124 -5.63 11.24 10.07
C GLU A 124 -6.27 9.89 10.37
N SER A 125 -6.19 8.91 9.47
CA SER A 125 -6.71 7.58 9.77
C SER A 125 -6.11 6.55 8.84
N ILE A 126 -6.13 5.30 9.32
CA ILE A 126 -5.69 4.14 8.55
C ILE A 126 -6.82 3.12 8.56
N LYS A 127 -7.21 2.66 7.38
CA LYS A 127 -8.14 1.55 7.19
C LYS A 127 -7.45 0.41 6.49
N VAL A 128 -7.63 -0.80 7.00
CA VAL A 128 -7.08 -2.01 6.41
C VAL A 128 -8.21 -2.95 6.02
N ILE A 129 -8.22 -3.33 4.74
CA ILE A 129 -9.07 -4.38 4.18
C ILE A 129 -8.22 -5.64 4.04
N LYS A 130 -8.65 -6.72 4.70
CA LYS A 130 -7.92 -8.00 4.70
C LYS A 130 -8.57 -8.99 3.73
N GLY A 131 -7.74 -9.78 3.05
CA GLY A 131 -8.18 -10.70 2.00
C GLY A 131 -8.18 -10.02 0.62
N GLY A 132 -8.29 -10.83 -0.45
CA GLY A 132 -8.19 -10.32 -1.83
C GLY A 132 -9.15 -9.16 -2.07
N ALA A 133 -8.57 -8.00 -2.38
CA ALA A 133 -9.26 -6.72 -2.53
C ALA A 133 -9.10 -6.13 -3.95
N SER A 134 -8.59 -6.92 -4.89
CA SER A 134 -8.46 -6.54 -6.31
C SER A 134 -9.77 -6.11 -6.94
N TYR A 135 -10.93 -6.56 -6.44
CA TYR A 135 -12.24 -6.09 -6.91
C TYR A 135 -12.48 -4.57 -6.71
N LEU A 136 -11.66 -3.88 -5.90
CA LEU A 136 -11.65 -2.41 -5.77
C LEU A 136 -10.36 -1.76 -6.27
N PHE A 137 -9.21 -2.43 -6.08
CA PHE A 137 -7.89 -1.82 -6.25
C PHE A 137 -7.01 -2.46 -7.34
N GLY A 138 -7.53 -3.42 -8.11
CA GLY A 138 -6.82 -4.01 -9.25
C GLY A 138 -5.63 -4.90 -8.87
N ASP A 139 -4.57 -4.82 -9.68
CA ASP A 139 -3.34 -5.63 -9.66
C ASP A 139 -2.50 -5.45 -8.40
N ASP A 140 -2.78 -4.42 -7.61
CA ASP A 140 -2.00 -4.05 -6.43
C ASP A 140 -2.47 -4.75 -5.13
N ALA A 141 -3.63 -5.42 -5.15
CA ALA A 141 -4.37 -5.82 -3.94
C ALA A 141 -4.68 -7.32 -3.82
N LEU A 142 -3.70 -8.17 -4.16
CA LEU A 142 -3.78 -9.63 -4.06
C LEU A 142 -4.28 -10.12 -2.69
N SER A 143 -3.82 -9.51 -1.59
CA SER A 143 -4.12 -9.94 -0.21
C SER A 143 -4.82 -8.90 0.65
N GLY A 144 -5.03 -7.69 0.14
CA GLY A 144 -5.68 -6.62 0.88
C GLY A 144 -5.23 -5.24 0.44
N ALA A 145 -5.69 -4.23 1.19
CA ALA A 145 -5.36 -2.84 0.96
C ALA A 145 -5.24 -2.07 2.28
N VAL A 146 -4.34 -1.10 2.33
CA VAL A 146 -4.16 -0.11 3.40
C VAL A 146 -4.50 1.26 2.83
N ILE A 147 -5.61 1.82 3.29
CA ILE A 147 -6.13 3.12 2.88
C ILE A 147 -5.80 4.14 3.96
N ILE A 148 -5.16 5.23 3.57
CA ILE A 148 -4.70 6.28 4.48
C ILE A 148 -5.38 7.59 4.10
N THR A 149 -6.02 8.22 5.06
CA THR A 149 -6.56 9.57 4.93
C THR A 149 -5.63 10.53 5.66
N THR A 150 -5.22 11.62 5.02
CA THR A 150 -4.33 12.62 5.64
C THR A 150 -5.10 13.76 6.31
N LYS A 151 -4.44 14.46 7.25
CA LYS A 151 -5.02 15.50 8.10
C LYS A 151 -5.66 16.65 7.29
N ARG A 152 -6.78 17.17 7.81
CA ARG A 152 -7.55 18.27 7.21
C ARG A 152 -7.63 19.50 8.12
N GLY A 153 -7.75 20.68 7.51
CA GLY A 153 -7.81 21.96 8.23
C GLY A 153 -8.99 22.09 9.20
N ALA A 154 -10.13 21.47 8.85
CA ALA A 154 -11.34 21.52 9.67
C ALA A 154 -11.17 20.88 11.06
N LYS A 155 -10.46 19.74 11.15
CA LYS A 155 -10.19 19.04 12.42
C LYS A 155 -8.99 19.63 13.16
N TYR A 156 -7.97 20.07 12.43
CA TYR A 156 -6.68 20.50 12.99
C TYR A 156 -6.45 22.01 12.92
N GLN A 157 -7.48 22.82 13.19
CA GLN A 157 -7.37 24.28 13.14
C GLN A 157 -6.35 24.82 14.16
N GLY A 158 -5.53 25.78 13.72
CA GLY A 158 -4.53 26.45 14.54
C GLY A 158 -3.10 26.13 14.09
N TYR A 159 -2.15 26.26 15.02
CA TYR A 159 -0.73 26.00 14.75
C TYR A 159 -0.23 24.92 15.70
N THR A 160 0.58 24.01 15.20
CA THR A 160 1.31 23.03 16.01
C THR A 160 2.80 23.16 15.70
N VAL A 161 3.60 23.20 16.76
CA VAL A 161 5.06 23.18 16.69
C VAL A 161 5.51 21.97 17.50
N GLY A 162 6.25 21.08 16.86
CA GLY A 162 6.81 19.89 17.49
C GLY A 162 8.33 19.88 17.33
N ALA A 163 9.02 19.42 18.36
CA ALA A 163 10.44 19.14 18.31
C ALA A 163 10.72 17.89 19.17
N GLU A 164 11.50 16.96 18.65
CA GLU A 164 11.89 15.74 19.35
C GLU A 164 13.41 15.53 19.21
N ALA A 165 14.01 14.93 20.23
CA ALA A 165 15.39 14.47 20.21
C ALA A 165 15.47 13.14 20.96
N GLY A 166 16.29 12.20 20.47
CA GLY A 166 16.31 10.83 20.96
C GLY A 166 17.67 10.14 20.81
N SER A 167 17.66 8.83 21.06
CA SER A 167 18.83 7.97 20.88
C SER A 167 19.30 7.96 19.42
N PHE A 168 20.57 7.58 19.22
CA PHE A 168 21.17 7.42 17.88
C PHE A 168 21.10 8.69 17.01
N GLY A 169 21.30 9.85 17.63
CA GLY A 169 21.28 11.13 16.93
C GLY A 169 19.89 11.58 16.47
N TYR A 170 18.81 10.87 16.85
CA TYR A 170 17.46 11.18 16.39
C TYR A 170 17.06 12.62 16.72
N GLN A 171 16.63 13.35 15.69
CA GLN A 171 16.10 14.71 15.79
C GLN A 171 14.92 14.85 14.85
N LYS A 172 13.89 15.58 15.28
CA LYS A 172 12.73 15.88 14.44
C LYS A 172 12.20 17.26 14.72
N GLY A 173 11.85 17.99 13.66
CA GLY A 173 11.11 19.23 13.70
C GLY A 173 9.79 19.09 12.95
N LEU A 174 8.73 19.70 13.48
CA LEU A 174 7.39 19.69 12.88
C LEU A 174 6.77 21.07 13.02
N LEU A 175 6.27 21.61 11.91
CA LEU A 175 5.41 22.78 11.87
C LEU A 175 4.13 22.43 11.12
N ARG A 176 2.98 22.70 11.74
CA ARG A 176 1.67 22.48 11.15
C ARG A 176 0.82 23.73 11.29
N ALA A 177 0.08 24.06 10.24
CA ALA A 177 -0.92 25.10 10.24
C ALA A 177 -2.22 24.54 9.63
N GLY A 178 -3.32 24.66 10.38
CA GLY A 178 -4.66 24.33 9.92
C GLY A 178 -5.56 25.55 9.93
N TYR A 179 -6.35 25.70 8.88
CA TYR A 179 -7.32 26.75 8.67
C TYR A 179 -8.69 26.14 8.40
N SER A 180 -9.73 26.74 8.98
CA SER A 180 -11.12 26.41 8.71
C SER A 180 -11.92 27.70 8.64
N GLY A 181 -12.63 27.90 7.54
CA GLY A 181 -13.51 29.04 7.30
C GLY A 181 -14.81 28.60 6.61
N GLU A 182 -15.71 29.56 6.36
CA GLU A 182 -17.04 29.27 5.82
C GLU A 182 -17.03 28.61 4.44
N ASN A 183 -16.06 28.98 3.58
CA ASN A 183 -16.01 28.55 2.18
C ASN A 183 -14.84 27.60 1.87
N SER A 184 -13.95 27.36 2.84
CA SER A 184 -12.79 26.47 2.64
C SER A 184 -12.15 26.05 3.95
N ASN A 185 -11.43 24.94 3.92
CA ASN A 185 -10.50 24.55 4.96
C ASN A 185 -9.15 24.15 4.32
N GLY A 186 -8.06 24.37 5.05
CA GLY A 186 -6.71 24.13 4.55
C GLY A 186 -5.80 23.58 5.63
N HIS A 187 -4.87 22.72 5.23
CA HIS A 187 -3.83 22.13 6.07
C HIS A 187 -2.50 22.28 5.35
N LEU A 188 -1.47 22.70 6.08
CA LEU A 188 -0.09 22.74 5.63
C LEU A 188 0.80 22.18 6.74
N GLN A 189 1.69 21.27 6.40
CA GLN A 189 2.64 20.67 7.33
C GLN A 189 4.03 20.59 6.70
N VAL A 190 5.03 20.96 7.48
CA VAL A 190 6.45 20.77 7.16
C VAL A 190 7.06 19.97 8.29
N SER A 191 7.71 18.86 7.97
CA SER A 191 8.45 18.03 8.92
C SER A 191 9.82 17.68 8.38
N SER A 192 10.78 17.58 9.30
CA SER A 192 12.14 17.12 9.01
C SER A 192 12.54 16.16 10.11
N ARG A 193 13.09 15.02 9.73
CA ARG A 193 13.52 13.95 10.63
C ARG A 193 14.89 13.47 10.21
N GLU A 194 15.80 13.35 11.17
CA GLU A 194 17.16 12.89 10.97
C GLU A 194 17.53 11.91 12.07
N ILE A 195 18.28 10.87 11.74
CA ILE A 195 18.80 9.88 12.68
C ILE A 195 20.12 9.32 12.15
N ASP A 196 21.12 9.19 13.02
CA ASP A 196 22.41 8.56 12.68
C ASP A 196 22.25 7.03 12.57
N GLY A 197 21.30 6.49 13.33
CA GLY A 197 20.90 5.08 13.32
C GLY A 197 21.70 4.21 14.29
N TYR A 198 21.17 3.01 14.58
CA TYR A 198 21.81 2.08 15.52
C TYR A 198 22.90 1.23 14.86
N HIS A 199 22.67 0.81 13.62
CA HIS A 199 23.62 0.03 12.84
C HIS A 199 24.60 0.95 12.11
N ASP A 200 25.80 0.44 11.81
CA ASP A 200 26.73 1.13 10.92
C ASP A 200 26.05 1.35 9.56
N ASP A 201 26.28 2.54 9.00
CA ASP A 201 25.69 2.97 7.74
C ASP A 201 24.15 2.88 7.70
N SER A 202 23.48 3.22 8.82
CA SER A 202 22.01 3.26 8.92
C SER A 202 21.42 4.67 9.04
N ALA A 203 22.24 5.69 8.74
CA ALA A 203 21.81 7.08 8.79
C ALA A 203 20.65 7.31 7.81
N SER A 204 19.67 8.10 8.24
CA SER A 204 18.57 8.51 7.38
C SER A 204 18.08 9.91 7.71
N LYS A 205 17.63 10.60 6.67
CA LYS A 205 17.02 11.91 6.73
C LYS A 205 15.79 11.93 5.84
N ALA A 206 14.70 12.52 6.33
CA ALA A 206 13.48 12.69 5.57
C ALA A 206 12.87 14.07 5.83
N ASP A 207 12.71 14.84 4.77
CA ASP A 207 12.06 16.14 4.76
C ASP A 207 10.73 16.02 4.00
N TYR A 208 9.64 16.49 4.61
CA TYR A 208 8.29 16.43 4.05
C TYR A 208 7.63 17.80 4.01
N LEU A 209 6.93 18.07 2.90
CA LEU A 209 5.99 19.18 2.76
C LEU A 209 4.64 18.62 2.32
N ASN A 210 3.64 18.72 3.20
CA ASN A 210 2.27 18.28 2.93
C ASN A 210 1.33 19.47 2.87
N GLY A 211 0.41 19.46 1.91
CA GLY A 211 -0.63 20.47 1.79
C GLY A 211 -1.96 19.85 1.37
N LYS A 212 -3.06 20.32 1.96
CA LYS A 212 -4.42 19.95 1.56
C LYS A 212 -5.33 21.15 1.65
N LEU A 213 -6.04 21.49 0.59
CA LEU A 213 -6.99 22.60 0.51
C LEU A 213 -8.31 22.08 -0.01
N GLN A 214 -9.37 22.20 0.79
CA GLN A 214 -10.73 21.89 0.39
C GLN A 214 -11.53 23.19 0.25
N TYR A 215 -12.12 23.40 -0.92
CA TYR A 215 -12.94 24.55 -1.26
C TYR A 215 -14.39 24.12 -1.48
N TYR A 216 -15.33 24.72 -0.74
CA TYR A 216 -16.75 24.43 -0.85
C TYR A 216 -17.35 25.24 -2.01
N VAL A 217 -17.54 24.59 -3.15
CA VAL A 217 -18.14 25.21 -4.35
C VAL A 217 -19.62 25.52 -4.12
N SER A 218 -20.31 24.67 -3.34
CA SER A 218 -21.69 24.87 -2.88
C SER A 218 -21.92 24.08 -1.59
N GLU A 219 -23.11 24.18 -0.98
CA GLU A 219 -23.49 23.39 0.19
C GLU A 219 -23.45 21.87 -0.05
N SER A 220 -23.45 21.43 -1.31
CA SER A 220 -23.43 20.01 -1.67
C SER A 220 -22.29 19.65 -2.62
N SER A 221 -21.26 20.49 -2.74
CA SER A 221 -20.09 20.14 -3.56
C SER A 221 -18.82 20.81 -3.10
N ASP A 222 -17.73 20.07 -3.16
CA ASP A 222 -16.40 20.55 -2.82
C ASP A 222 -15.34 20.11 -3.84
N LEU A 223 -14.25 20.87 -3.85
CA LEU A 223 -13.04 20.57 -4.60
C LEU A 223 -11.88 20.51 -3.60
N THR A 224 -11.24 19.36 -3.51
CA THR A 224 -10.08 19.14 -2.64
C THR A 224 -8.83 19.02 -3.49
N PHE A 225 -7.82 19.83 -3.20
CA PHE A 225 -6.48 19.72 -3.74
C PHE A 225 -5.54 19.22 -2.66
N GLY A 226 -4.67 18.28 -2.99
CA GLY A 226 -3.62 17.81 -2.09
C GLY A 226 -2.27 17.73 -2.76
N MET A 227 -1.23 17.92 -1.97
CA MET A 227 0.16 17.72 -2.36
C MET A 227 0.96 17.10 -1.21
N GLU A 228 1.92 16.26 -1.55
CA GLU A 228 2.96 15.76 -0.65
C GLU A 228 4.26 15.70 -1.43
N LEU A 229 5.26 16.41 -0.96
CA LEU A 229 6.62 16.38 -1.47
C LEU A 229 7.52 15.80 -0.40
N SER A 230 8.39 14.88 -0.77
CA SER A 230 9.39 14.35 0.15
C SER A 230 10.76 14.24 -0.50
N ASP A 231 11.78 14.70 0.21
CA ASP A 231 13.20 14.52 -0.11
C ASP A 231 13.79 13.66 1.00
N ARG A 232 14.41 12.53 0.63
CA ARG A 232 14.82 11.52 1.60
C ARG A 232 16.14 10.91 1.19
N ASN A 233 17.04 10.84 2.16
CA ASN A 233 18.25 10.05 2.05
C ASN A 233 18.21 8.93 3.08
N LYS A 234 18.51 7.71 2.67
CA LYS A 234 18.69 6.60 3.61
C LYS A 234 19.81 5.69 3.16
N ASN A 235 20.56 5.19 4.13
CA ASN A 235 21.44 4.07 3.90
C ASN A 235 20.73 2.78 4.32
N SER A 236 20.86 1.75 3.48
CA SER A 236 20.39 0.42 3.81
C SER A 236 21.52 -0.27 4.52
N HIS A 237 21.37 -0.40 5.83
CA HIS A 237 22.41 -1.02 6.63
C HIS A 237 22.50 -2.51 6.32
N GLY A 238 23.70 -3.04 6.52
CA GLY A 238 23.94 -4.47 6.55
C GLY A 238 23.07 -5.20 7.56
N ALA A 239 22.70 -6.44 7.27
CA ALA A 239 21.97 -7.28 8.22
C ALA A 239 22.96 -7.98 9.16
N VAL A 240 22.78 -7.85 10.48
CA VAL A 240 23.47 -8.68 11.47
C VAL A 240 22.98 -10.13 11.33
N LYS A 241 23.79 -10.99 10.70
CA LYS A 241 23.38 -12.36 10.34
C LYS A 241 23.75 -13.40 11.39
N GLY A 242 22.74 -13.87 12.12
CA GLY A 242 22.86 -15.00 13.06
C GLY A 242 23.32 -14.60 14.45
N VAL A 243 23.22 -15.55 15.39
CA VAL A 243 23.46 -15.29 16.83
C VAL A 243 24.88 -14.82 17.11
N VAL A 244 25.87 -15.39 16.41
CA VAL A 244 27.29 -15.03 16.58
C VAL A 244 27.56 -13.58 16.17
N ALA A 245 26.96 -13.13 15.06
CA ALA A 245 27.05 -11.74 14.63
C ALA A 245 26.41 -10.81 15.66
N ALA A 246 25.20 -11.15 16.11
CA ALA A 246 24.46 -10.37 17.09
C ALA A 246 25.15 -10.27 18.46
N GLU A 247 25.92 -11.28 18.85
CA GLU A 247 26.69 -11.25 20.10
C GLU A 247 28.00 -10.46 19.98
N ASN A 248 28.71 -10.57 18.84
CA ASN A 248 30.06 -10.02 18.70
C ASN A 248 30.11 -8.64 18.02
N ASP A 249 29.18 -8.36 17.09
CA ASP A 249 29.09 -7.11 16.35
C ASP A 249 27.61 -6.73 16.09
N PRO A 250 26.85 -6.39 17.16
CA PRO A 250 25.43 -6.05 17.04
C PRO A 250 25.15 -4.77 16.24
N GLU A 251 26.17 -3.93 16.06
CA GLU A 251 26.08 -2.68 15.30
C GLU A 251 26.55 -2.86 13.85
N SER A 252 26.98 -4.05 13.42
CA SER A 252 27.44 -4.32 12.04
C SER A 252 28.63 -3.46 11.59
N LYS A 253 29.58 -3.17 12.49
CA LYS A 253 30.77 -2.34 12.19
C LYS A 253 31.84 -3.06 11.36
N ASP A 254 31.81 -4.39 11.30
CA ASP A 254 32.72 -5.18 10.48
C ASP A 254 32.19 -5.31 9.04
N ILE A 255 32.50 -4.29 8.23
CA ILE A 255 31.97 -4.08 6.88
C ILE A 255 32.22 -5.25 5.92
N GLU A 256 33.25 -6.06 6.15
CA GLU A 256 33.57 -7.23 5.29
C GLU A 256 32.51 -8.34 5.38
N SER A 257 31.72 -8.38 6.47
CA SER A 257 30.77 -9.47 6.72
C SER A 257 29.31 -9.13 6.40
N TYR A 258 28.95 -7.86 6.28
CA TYR A 258 27.54 -7.45 6.35
C TYR A 258 27.06 -6.44 5.32
N ASN A 259 27.86 -5.96 4.35
CA ASN A 259 27.37 -4.91 3.46
C ASN A 259 26.11 -5.34 2.68
N ASP A 260 25.11 -4.48 2.63
CA ASP A 260 23.85 -4.74 1.94
C ASP A 260 24.07 -4.73 0.42
N TYR A 261 23.22 -5.44 -0.34
CA TYR A 261 23.37 -5.49 -1.79
C TYR A 261 23.06 -4.15 -2.46
N THR A 262 22.26 -3.32 -1.80
CA THR A 262 21.85 -2.00 -2.25
C THR A 262 22.01 -0.99 -1.13
N ASN A 263 22.43 0.23 -1.41
CA ASN A 263 22.66 1.24 -0.38
C ASN A 263 22.65 2.68 -0.98
N HIS A 264 22.74 3.70 -0.12
CA HIS A 264 22.81 5.12 -0.50
C HIS A 264 21.61 5.56 -1.36
N TYR A 265 20.42 5.37 -0.81
CA TYR A 265 19.19 5.78 -1.45
C TYR A 265 19.01 7.29 -1.33
N ASP A 266 18.84 7.96 -2.45
CA ASP A 266 18.27 9.29 -2.59
C ASP A 266 16.89 9.14 -3.22
N VAL A 267 15.84 9.57 -2.54
CA VAL A 267 14.45 9.33 -2.96
C VAL A 267 13.65 10.62 -2.87
N ASN A 268 13.24 11.10 -4.03
CA ASN A 268 12.41 12.28 -4.20
C ASN A 268 11.03 11.86 -4.68
N LEU A 269 10.01 12.07 -3.84
CA LEU A 269 8.62 11.77 -4.19
C LEU A 269 7.82 13.05 -4.34
N ALA A 270 6.93 13.06 -5.33
CA ALA A 270 5.97 14.13 -5.53
C ALA A 270 4.59 13.56 -5.81
N LYS A 271 3.64 13.81 -4.90
CA LYS A 271 2.25 13.40 -5.02
C LYS A 271 1.37 14.62 -5.13
N TYR A 272 0.49 14.64 -6.13
CA TYR A 272 -0.52 15.67 -6.33
C TYR A 272 -1.87 15.02 -6.64
N TYR A 273 -2.95 15.59 -6.13
CA TYR A 273 -4.29 15.17 -6.52
C TYR A 273 -5.31 16.29 -6.45
N ALA A 274 -6.38 16.15 -7.22
CA ALA A 274 -7.58 16.95 -7.14
C ALA A 274 -8.81 16.05 -7.12
N THR A 275 -9.69 16.26 -6.14
CA THR A 275 -10.93 15.51 -5.98
C THR A 275 -12.11 16.45 -6.03
N TYR A 276 -13.01 16.25 -6.98
CA TYR A 276 -14.32 16.87 -7.00
C TYR A 276 -15.35 15.91 -6.40
N SER A 277 -16.12 16.38 -5.41
CA SER A 277 -17.23 15.65 -4.81
C SER A 277 -18.52 16.44 -4.97
N LYS A 278 -19.61 15.75 -5.34
CA LYS A 278 -20.95 16.32 -5.50
C LYS A 278 -22.00 15.41 -4.90
N ASP A 279 -22.69 15.89 -3.89
CA ASP A 279 -23.93 15.31 -3.40
C ASP A 279 -25.11 15.85 -4.21
N PHE A 280 -25.80 14.97 -4.92
CA PHE A 280 -27.05 15.31 -5.61
C PHE A 280 -28.25 15.20 -4.68
N SER A 281 -28.15 14.32 -3.69
CA SER A 281 -29.15 14.10 -2.65
C SER A 281 -28.44 13.63 -1.37
N LYS A 282 -29.19 13.28 -0.33
CA LYS A 282 -28.60 12.66 0.88
C LYS A 282 -28.04 11.26 0.63
N THR A 283 -28.35 10.66 -0.51
CA THR A 283 -28.05 9.26 -0.82
C THR A 283 -27.23 9.09 -2.10
N ASP A 284 -27.19 10.11 -2.95
CA ASP A 284 -26.53 10.08 -4.25
C ASP A 284 -25.32 11.02 -4.27
N ASN A 285 -24.15 10.46 -4.58
CA ASN A 285 -22.88 11.18 -4.60
C ASN A 285 -22.08 10.81 -5.85
N LEU A 286 -21.46 11.80 -6.48
CA LEU A 286 -20.42 11.64 -7.50
C LEU A 286 -19.09 12.09 -6.93
N MET A 287 -18.05 11.30 -7.16
CA MET A 287 -16.67 11.65 -6.89
C MET A 287 -15.83 11.45 -8.15
N VAL A 288 -14.97 12.42 -8.43
CA VAL A 288 -13.96 12.36 -9.48
C VAL A 288 -12.63 12.77 -8.86
N ASN A 289 -11.66 11.87 -8.89
CA ASN A 289 -10.30 12.09 -8.42
C ASN A 289 -9.35 11.99 -9.60
N VAL A 290 -8.47 12.96 -9.73
CA VAL A 290 -7.33 12.92 -10.66
C VAL A 290 -6.07 13.09 -9.86
N TYR A 291 -5.01 12.38 -10.23
CA TYR A 291 -3.77 12.40 -9.48
C TYR A 291 -2.54 12.21 -10.35
N SER A 292 -1.40 12.62 -9.80
CA SER A 292 -0.08 12.37 -10.32
C SER A 292 0.84 11.96 -9.15
N PHE A 293 1.63 10.91 -9.34
CA PHE A 293 2.62 10.43 -8.39
C PHE A 293 3.94 10.23 -9.12
N GLY A 294 4.97 10.94 -8.68
CA GLY A 294 6.34 10.83 -9.17
C GLY A 294 7.24 10.18 -8.12
N ASP A 295 8.12 9.30 -8.56
CA ASP A 295 9.21 8.70 -7.78
C ASP A 295 10.51 8.84 -8.59
N ASP A 296 11.46 9.60 -8.06
CA ASP A 296 12.83 9.70 -8.54
C ASP A 296 13.73 9.10 -7.45
N THR A 297 14.26 7.91 -7.73
CA THR A 297 15.05 7.11 -6.78
C THR A 297 16.40 6.78 -7.39
N GLN A 298 17.46 7.24 -6.74
CA GLN A 298 18.84 6.85 -7.04
C GLN A 298 19.42 6.01 -5.92
N PHE A 299 20.14 4.95 -6.26
CA PHE A 299 20.83 4.12 -5.26
C PHE A 299 21.98 3.32 -5.86
N LEU A 300 22.92 2.94 -5.01
CA LEU A 300 24.04 2.08 -5.37
C LEU A 300 23.66 0.61 -5.18
N SER A 301 24.17 -0.27 -6.06
CA SER A 301 23.97 -1.71 -5.92
C SER A 301 25.17 -2.56 -6.33
N ARG A 302 25.13 -3.83 -5.92
CA ARG A 302 26.18 -4.84 -6.14
C ARG A 302 27.52 -4.40 -5.53
N PRO A 303 27.75 -4.70 -4.24
CA PRO A 303 29.04 -4.45 -3.60
C PRO A 303 30.18 -5.03 -4.44
N ASP A 304 31.27 -4.26 -4.56
CA ASP A 304 32.45 -4.74 -5.26
C ASP A 304 33.10 -5.89 -4.48
N ARG A 305 33.66 -6.85 -5.23
CA ARG A 305 34.23 -8.06 -4.63
C ARG A 305 35.61 -7.82 -4.02
N THR A 306 36.29 -6.74 -4.39
CA THR A 306 37.66 -6.43 -3.94
C THR A 306 37.70 -5.35 -2.87
N ASP A 307 36.79 -4.38 -2.94
CA ASP A 307 36.54 -3.41 -1.89
C ASP A 307 35.04 -3.37 -1.58
N PRO A 308 34.57 -4.02 -0.51
CA PRO A 308 33.15 -4.07 -0.19
C PRO A 308 32.57 -2.69 0.11
N LYS A 309 33.37 -1.64 0.32
CA LYS A 309 32.87 -0.26 0.50
C LYS A 309 32.40 0.37 -0.81
N LEU A 310 32.81 -0.18 -1.95
CA LEU A 310 32.41 0.28 -3.26
C LEU A 310 31.23 -0.54 -3.78
N HIS A 311 30.44 0.08 -4.65
CA HIS A 311 29.34 -0.56 -5.35
C HIS A 311 29.55 -0.44 -6.84
N THR A 312 29.25 -1.52 -7.55
CA THR A 312 29.51 -1.67 -8.98
C THR A 312 28.57 -0.81 -9.80
N TYR A 313 27.30 -0.70 -9.39
CA TYR A 313 26.26 -0.05 -10.17
C TYR A 313 25.68 1.15 -9.46
N LEU A 314 25.41 2.20 -10.25
CA LEU A 314 24.51 3.29 -9.92
C LEU A 314 23.19 3.02 -10.64
N ASN A 315 22.10 2.94 -9.88
CA ASN A 315 20.76 2.81 -10.40
C ASN A 315 20.08 4.18 -10.32
N ASP A 316 19.49 4.61 -11.42
CA ASP A 316 18.72 5.83 -11.57
C ASP A 316 17.35 5.43 -12.11
N TYR A 317 16.33 5.57 -11.26
CA TYR A 317 14.97 5.15 -11.56
C TYR A 317 14.04 6.34 -11.47
N GLN A 318 13.22 6.51 -12.50
CA GLN A 318 12.16 7.50 -12.51
C GLN A 318 10.83 6.83 -12.83
N GLN A 319 9.79 7.23 -12.12
CA GLN A 319 8.42 6.83 -12.39
C GLN A 319 7.52 8.03 -12.36
N VAL A 320 6.60 8.10 -13.32
CA VAL A 320 5.47 9.03 -13.29
C VAL A 320 4.19 8.25 -13.52
N GLN A 321 3.33 8.24 -12.51
CA GLN A 321 2.00 7.66 -12.56
C GLN A 321 0.96 8.78 -12.62
N ASN A 322 0.08 8.77 -13.61
CA ASN A 322 -1.07 9.65 -13.70
C ASN A 322 -2.35 8.83 -13.71
N GLY A 323 -3.37 9.27 -12.98
CA GLY A 323 -4.62 8.54 -12.94
C GLY A 323 -5.86 9.39 -12.81
N LEU A 324 -6.97 8.79 -13.24
CA LEU A 324 -8.33 9.31 -13.10
C LEU A 324 -9.20 8.18 -12.55
N LYS A 325 -9.86 8.48 -11.43
CA LYS A 325 -10.81 7.59 -10.80
C LYS A 325 -12.13 8.30 -10.60
N THR A 326 -13.23 7.67 -11.00
CA THR A 326 -14.56 8.22 -10.78
C THR A 326 -15.49 7.18 -10.19
N GLU A 327 -16.30 7.60 -9.22
CA GLU A 327 -17.28 6.78 -8.54
C GLU A 327 -18.61 7.53 -8.50
N TYR A 328 -19.68 6.88 -8.94
CA TYR A 328 -21.04 7.31 -8.66
C TYR A 328 -21.68 6.32 -7.70
N ARG A 329 -22.18 6.84 -6.57
CA ARG A 329 -22.75 6.06 -5.47
C ARG A 329 -24.18 6.49 -5.24
N SER A 330 -25.06 5.53 -4.99
CA SER A 330 -26.47 5.78 -4.68
C SER A 330 -26.96 4.78 -3.65
N SER A 331 -27.89 5.21 -2.78
CA SER A 331 -28.48 4.36 -1.74
C SER A 331 -29.96 4.67 -1.52
N GLY A 332 -30.74 3.69 -1.11
CA GLY A 332 -32.17 3.88 -0.82
C GLY A 332 -32.95 2.58 -0.79
N GLY A 333 -33.96 2.52 0.09
CA GLY A 333 -34.96 1.43 0.10
C GLY A 333 -34.38 0.02 0.28
N GLY A 334 -33.28 -0.12 1.02
CA GLY A 334 -32.60 -1.41 1.22
C GLY A 334 -31.65 -1.82 0.10
N LEU A 335 -31.33 -0.92 -0.84
CA LEU A 335 -30.33 -1.10 -1.90
C LEU A 335 -29.31 0.03 -1.84
N ALA A 336 -28.03 -0.29 -1.98
CA ALA A 336 -26.98 0.68 -2.27
C ALA A 336 -26.10 0.12 -3.38
N TRP A 337 -25.61 1.00 -4.24
CA TRP A 337 -24.75 0.59 -5.35
C TRP A 337 -23.72 1.67 -5.68
N MET A 338 -22.66 1.22 -6.32
CA MET A 338 -21.60 2.04 -6.87
C MET A 338 -21.25 1.55 -8.27
N ALA A 339 -21.07 2.48 -9.19
CA ALA A 339 -20.43 2.25 -10.48
C ALA A 339 -19.22 3.16 -10.59
N ALA A 340 -18.12 2.63 -11.09
CA ALA A 340 -16.85 3.32 -11.08
C ALA A 340 -15.95 2.93 -12.25
N ALA A 341 -15.04 3.83 -12.57
CA ALA A 341 -14.00 3.64 -13.56
C ALA A 341 -12.65 4.14 -13.00
N ASP A 342 -11.58 3.49 -13.44
CA ASP A 342 -10.21 3.73 -13.01
C ASP A 342 -9.29 3.63 -14.23
N LEU A 343 -8.64 4.73 -14.56
CA LEU A 343 -7.73 4.88 -15.70
C LEU A 343 -6.38 5.32 -15.15
N ARG A 344 -5.32 4.58 -15.45
CA ARG A 344 -3.95 4.88 -15.01
C ARG A 344 -2.99 4.75 -16.18
N GLU A 345 -2.05 5.68 -16.26
CA GLU A 345 -0.94 5.68 -17.19
C GLU A 345 0.34 5.86 -16.38
N ASN A 346 1.21 4.87 -16.40
CA ASN A 346 2.46 4.84 -15.66
C ASN A 346 3.61 4.77 -16.66
N SER A 347 4.60 5.64 -16.50
CA SER A 347 5.85 5.55 -17.24
C SER A 347 6.97 5.27 -16.25
N TYR A 348 7.85 4.35 -16.63
CA TYR A 348 8.99 3.90 -15.84
C TYR A 348 10.26 4.04 -16.69
N GLU A 349 11.24 4.76 -16.20
CA GLU A 349 12.57 4.86 -16.79
C GLU A 349 13.57 4.24 -15.82
N ASN A 350 14.36 3.28 -16.29
CA ASN A 350 15.35 2.58 -15.48
C ASN A 350 16.70 2.59 -16.18
N ASN A 351 17.60 3.43 -15.67
CA ASN A 351 18.98 3.52 -16.13
C ASN A 351 19.92 2.95 -15.07
N VAL A 352 20.77 2.01 -15.47
CA VAL A 352 21.81 1.46 -14.61
C VAL A 352 23.14 1.67 -15.31
N SER A 353 24.09 2.26 -14.61
CA SER A 353 25.44 2.49 -15.12
C SER A 353 26.50 1.94 -14.17
N TYR A 354 27.69 1.69 -14.68
CA TYR A 354 28.83 1.32 -13.85
C TYR A 354 29.28 2.52 -13.02
N ASN A 355 29.26 2.39 -11.69
CA ASN A 355 29.69 3.42 -10.75
C ASN A 355 31.21 3.43 -10.54
N ILE A 356 31.88 2.31 -10.82
CA ILE A 356 33.33 2.14 -10.72
C ILE A 356 33.90 1.52 -11.98
N ASN A 357 35.22 1.62 -12.16
CA ASN A 357 35.91 0.87 -13.20
C ASN A 357 35.97 -0.61 -12.80
N VAL A 358 35.42 -1.48 -13.64
CA VAL A 358 35.46 -2.94 -13.46
C VAL A 358 36.53 -3.51 -14.39
N PRO A 359 37.64 -4.04 -13.86
CA PRO A 359 38.66 -4.68 -14.68
C PRO A 359 38.18 -6.04 -15.19
N ASP A 360 38.71 -6.44 -16.35
CA ASP A 360 38.41 -7.72 -16.98
C ASP A 360 38.73 -8.88 -16.02
N ASN A 361 37.73 -9.69 -15.64
CA ASN A 361 37.90 -10.80 -14.70
C ASN A 361 37.64 -12.16 -15.37
N PRO A 362 38.68 -12.88 -15.82
CA PRO A 362 38.53 -14.13 -16.56
C PRO A 362 37.93 -15.30 -15.74
N TRP A 363 37.71 -15.13 -14.44
CA TRP A 363 37.11 -16.15 -13.56
C TRP A 363 35.61 -15.99 -13.36
N ILE A 364 35.01 -14.91 -13.88
CA ILE A 364 33.57 -14.61 -13.74
C ILE A 364 32.97 -14.48 -15.16
N PRO A 365 32.27 -15.50 -15.67
CA PRO A 365 31.61 -15.41 -16.97
C PRO A 365 30.64 -14.23 -17.02
N GLY A 366 30.81 -13.32 -17.99
CA GLY A 366 29.95 -12.15 -18.20
C GLY A 366 30.47 -10.83 -17.62
N ASP A 367 31.56 -10.84 -16.83
CA ASP A 367 32.21 -9.64 -16.30
C ASP A 367 33.09 -9.03 -17.41
N GLN A 368 32.47 -8.24 -18.29
CA GLN A 368 33.21 -7.47 -19.30
C GLN A 368 33.86 -6.28 -18.61
N SER A 369 35.09 -5.95 -19.02
CA SER A 369 35.72 -4.70 -18.58
C SER A 369 34.79 -3.51 -18.87
N ALA A 370 34.49 -2.73 -17.85
CA ALA A 370 33.63 -1.55 -17.96
C ALA A 370 34.28 -0.35 -17.27
N THR A 371 34.06 0.83 -17.83
CA THR A 371 34.50 2.10 -17.26
C THR A 371 33.35 2.69 -16.45
N ALA A 372 33.69 3.41 -15.37
CA ALA A 372 32.70 4.19 -14.65
C ALA A 372 31.96 5.15 -15.61
N GLY A 373 30.62 5.10 -15.60
CA GLY A 373 29.72 5.83 -16.49
C GLY A 373 29.24 5.02 -17.70
N ASP A 374 29.82 3.86 -18.00
CA ASP A 374 29.31 3.02 -19.08
C ASP A 374 27.90 2.50 -18.72
N PRO A 375 26.96 2.44 -19.68
CA PRO A 375 25.61 1.94 -19.42
C PRO A 375 25.63 0.41 -19.25
N TYR A 376 24.95 -0.08 -18.22
CA TYR A 376 24.68 -1.49 -17.97
C TYR A 376 23.28 -1.89 -18.47
N SER A 377 22.26 -1.09 -18.13
CA SER A 377 20.89 -1.21 -18.66
C SER A 377 20.29 0.18 -18.87
N ASP A 378 19.43 0.33 -19.85
CA ASP A 378 18.72 1.57 -20.15
C ASP A 378 17.41 1.16 -20.81
N ASP A 379 16.33 1.21 -20.03
CA ASP A 379 15.05 0.67 -20.42
C ASP A 379 13.91 1.60 -20.00
N THR A 380 12.88 1.65 -20.84
CA THR A 380 11.63 2.36 -20.56
C THR A 380 10.45 1.41 -20.59
N THR A 381 9.44 1.66 -19.77
CA THR A 381 8.17 0.93 -19.79
C THR A 381 7.02 1.89 -19.64
N ASP A 382 6.07 1.82 -20.54
CA ASP A 382 4.76 2.44 -20.37
C ASP A 382 3.73 1.35 -19.99
N GLU A 383 2.98 1.59 -18.92
CA GLU A 383 1.88 0.75 -18.46
C GLU A 383 0.57 1.55 -18.51
N SER A 384 -0.41 1.02 -19.23
CA SER A 384 -1.77 1.54 -19.22
C SER A 384 -2.70 0.57 -18.49
N VAL A 385 -3.53 1.10 -17.58
CA VAL A 385 -4.55 0.34 -16.85
C VAL A 385 -5.91 0.98 -17.09
N GLN A 386 -6.86 0.20 -17.58
CA GLN A 386 -8.24 0.62 -17.77
C GLN A 386 -9.15 -0.36 -17.05
N ALA A 387 -9.94 0.15 -16.11
CA ALA A 387 -10.84 -0.69 -15.35
C ALA A 387 -12.23 -0.09 -15.17
N ALA A 388 -13.23 -0.98 -15.19
CA ALA A 388 -14.60 -0.70 -14.81
C ALA A 388 -15.00 -1.62 -13.67
N TYR A 389 -15.55 -1.05 -12.61
CA TYR A 389 -15.92 -1.80 -11.42
C TYR A 389 -17.17 -1.26 -10.75
N GLY A 390 -17.74 -2.07 -9.87
CA GLY A 390 -18.92 -1.68 -9.12
C GLY A 390 -19.17 -2.55 -7.91
N GLU A 391 -20.06 -2.05 -7.08
CA GLU A 391 -20.55 -2.72 -5.89
C GLU A 391 -22.07 -2.62 -5.83
N VAL A 392 -22.73 -3.69 -5.40
CA VAL A 392 -24.16 -3.69 -5.10
C VAL A 392 -24.34 -4.34 -3.72
N LYS A 393 -24.89 -3.57 -2.78
CA LYS A 393 -25.33 -4.06 -1.47
C LYS A 393 -26.85 -4.03 -1.41
N PHE A 394 -27.50 -5.12 -1.02
CA PHE A 394 -28.95 -5.15 -0.87
C PHE A 394 -29.40 -5.97 0.33
N SER A 395 -30.44 -5.50 1.00
CA SER A 395 -31.12 -6.26 2.05
C SER A 395 -32.01 -7.33 1.41
N VAL A 396 -31.72 -8.59 1.74
CA VAL A 396 -32.57 -9.74 1.39
C VAL A 396 -33.72 -9.86 2.40
N SER A 397 -33.44 -9.47 3.65
CA SER A 397 -34.38 -9.37 4.77
C SER A 397 -33.79 -8.41 5.81
N ASP A 398 -34.57 -7.95 6.79
CA ASP A 398 -34.09 -7.02 7.82
C ASP A 398 -32.74 -7.43 8.46
N PRO A 399 -32.50 -8.72 8.81
CA PRO A 399 -31.22 -9.14 9.37
C PRO A 399 -30.18 -9.58 8.34
N LEU A 400 -30.44 -9.58 7.02
CA LEU A 400 -29.50 -10.10 6.01
C LEU A 400 -29.23 -9.10 4.89
N VAL A 401 -27.97 -8.66 4.78
CA VAL A 401 -27.46 -7.88 3.66
C VAL A 401 -26.49 -8.73 2.85
N VAL A 402 -26.61 -8.67 1.53
CA VAL A 402 -25.69 -9.31 0.58
C VAL A 402 -24.94 -8.23 -0.18
N THR A 403 -23.65 -8.46 -0.40
CA THR A 403 -22.77 -7.59 -1.16
C THR A 403 -22.17 -8.33 -2.34
N ILE A 404 -22.23 -7.72 -3.52
CA ILE A 404 -21.66 -8.25 -4.76
C ILE A 404 -20.75 -7.18 -5.34
N ASN A 405 -19.53 -7.56 -5.70
CA ASN A 405 -18.60 -6.71 -6.42
C ASN A 405 -18.15 -7.38 -7.72
N GLY A 406 -17.85 -6.57 -8.72
CA GLY A 406 -17.19 -6.99 -9.94
C GLY A 406 -16.27 -5.90 -10.45
N ARG A 407 -15.12 -6.30 -11.00
CA ARG A 407 -14.15 -5.46 -11.67
C ARG A 407 -13.60 -6.18 -12.90
N LEU A 408 -13.43 -5.42 -13.97
CA LEU A 408 -12.76 -5.84 -15.19
C LEU A 408 -11.56 -4.92 -15.37
N ASP A 409 -10.36 -5.48 -15.41
CA ASP A 409 -9.10 -4.77 -15.65
C ASP A 409 -8.55 -5.16 -17.02
N HIS A 410 -8.16 -4.15 -17.81
CA HIS A 410 -7.32 -4.30 -19.00
C HIS A 410 -5.99 -3.60 -18.71
N ILE A 411 -4.90 -4.34 -18.74
CA ILE A 411 -3.54 -3.88 -18.43
C ILE A 411 -2.69 -4.11 -19.66
N ALA A 412 -1.98 -3.09 -20.14
CA ALA A 412 -1.05 -3.21 -21.25
C ALA A 412 0.32 -2.64 -20.86
N TYR A 413 1.37 -3.37 -21.21
CA TYR A 413 2.77 -3.01 -21.05
C TYR A 413 3.42 -2.84 -22.41
N ASP A 414 4.10 -1.73 -22.60
CA ASP A 414 5.00 -1.47 -23.73
C ASP A 414 6.41 -1.24 -23.17
N TYR A 415 7.32 -2.19 -23.40
CA TYR A 415 8.70 -2.18 -22.90
C TYR A 415 9.68 -1.92 -24.04
N THR A 416 10.64 -1.03 -23.81
CA THR A 416 11.74 -0.73 -24.72
C THR A 416 13.08 -0.82 -24.02
N SER A 417 14.02 -1.55 -24.60
CA SER A 417 15.43 -1.53 -24.19
C SER A 417 16.25 -0.67 -25.15
N ASN A 418 16.74 0.46 -24.67
CA ASN A 418 17.48 1.44 -25.48
C ASN A 418 18.88 0.95 -25.86
N ILE A 419 19.48 0.06 -25.07
CA ILE A 419 20.80 -0.53 -25.38
C ILE A 419 20.69 -1.55 -26.52
N SER A 420 19.69 -2.43 -26.46
CA SER A 420 19.53 -3.52 -27.42
C SER A 420 18.62 -3.17 -28.60
N ALA A 421 17.96 -2.00 -28.56
CA ALA A 421 16.92 -1.58 -29.50
C ALA A 421 15.81 -2.63 -29.64
N LEU A 422 15.41 -3.22 -28.50
CA LEU A 422 14.37 -4.23 -28.40
C LEU A 422 13.07 -3.60 -27.91
N GLU A 423 11.97 -3.87 -28.59
CA GLU A 423 10.62 -3.45 -28.21
C GLU A 423 9.75 -4.70 -27.99
N LEU A 424 9.05 -4.76 -26.85
CA LEU A 424 8.19 -5.88 -26.45
C LEU A 424 6.90 -5.36 -25.84
N ASP A 425 5.80 -6.04 -26.10
CA ASP A 425 4.49 -5.71 -25.52
C ASP A 425 3.84 -6.91 -24.81
N LYS A 426 2.99 -6.64 -23.83
CA LYS A 426 2.15 -7.65 -23.17
C LYS A 426 0.86 -7.05 -22.63
N THR A 427 -0.24 -7.77 -22.84
CA THR A 427 -1.56 -7.37 -22.33
C THR A 427 -2.18 -8.43 -21.44
N PHE A 428 -2.93 -7.99 -20.42
CA PHE A 428 -3.67 -8.84 -19.50
C PHE A 428 -5.12 -8.33 -19.34
N ASP A 429 -6.09 -9.23 -19.48
CA ASP A 429 -7.49 -8.99 -19.15
C ASP A 429 -7.87 -9.82 -17.92
N VAL A 430 -8.14 -9.15 -16.79
CA VAL A 430 -8.39 -9.82 -15.52
C VAL A 430 -9.77 -9.47 -14.97
N LYS A 431 -10.43 -10.45 -14.37
CA LYS A 431 -11.74 -10.29 -13.75
C LYS A 431 -11.64 -10.55 -12.26
N SER A 432 -12.02 -9.56 -11.47
CA SER A 432 -12.07 -9.68 -10.01
C SER A 432 -13.49 -9.56 -9.50
N TRP A 433 -13.83 -10.31 -8.45
CA TRP A 433 -15.16 -10.30 -7.86
C TRP A 433 -15.14 -10.58 -6.36
N ARG A 434 -16.24 -10.19 -5.70
CA ARG A 434 -16.53 -10.57 -4.31
C ARG A 434 -18.00 -10.90 -4.19
N LEU A 435 -18.30 -11.94 -3.42
CA LEU A 435 -19.63 -12.23 -2.90
C LEU A 435 -19.53 -12.28 -1.37
N GLY A 436 -20.28 -11.42 -0.71
CA GLY A 436 -20.30 -11.29 0.74
C GLY A 436 -21.71 -11.29 1.31
N GLY A 437 -21.85 -11.68 2.57
CA GLY A 437 -23.09 -11.62 3.32
C GLY A 437 -22.88 -11.23 4.77
N ASN A 438 -23.79 -10.44 5.31
CA ASN A 438 -23.84 -9.97 6.69
C ASN A 438 -25.18 -10.34 7.29
N TYR A 439 -25.17 -11.09 8.39
CA TYR A 439 -26.35 -11.51 9.13
C TYR A 439 -26.34 -10.94 10.54
N ALA A 440 -27.27 -10.04 10.85
CA ALA A 440 -27.46 -9.50 12.20
C ALA A 440 -28.16 -10.54 13.09
N LEU A 441 -27.43 -11.08 14.06
CA LEU A 441 -27.97 -11.99 15.08
C LEU A 441 -28.72 -11.22 16.18
N SER A 442 -28.24 -10.03 16.50
CA SER A 442 -28.85 -9.07 17.45
C SER A 442 -28.27 -7.68 17.22
N LYS A 443 -28.68 -6.65 17.98
CA LYS A 443 -28.17 -5.26 17.84
C LYS A 443 -26.66 -5.10 17.96
N ASP A 444 -26.02 -6.00 18.72
CA ASP A 444 -24.59 -5.94 19.00
C ASP A 444 -23.85 -7.22 18.58
N LYS A 445 -24.44 -8.04 17.70
CA LYS A 445 -23.86 -9.30 17.23
C LYS A 445 -24.14 -9.52 15.76
N ASP A 446 -23.09 -9.69 14.98
CA ASP A 446 -23.16 -9.89 13.54
C ASP A 446 -22.30 -11.08 13.12
N LEU A 447 -22.82 -11.90 12.23
CA LEU A 447 -22.06 -12.90 11.49
C LEU A 447 -21.82 -12.35 10.08
N TYR A 448 -20.59 -12.46 9.58
CA TYR A 448 -20.28 -12.09 8.21
C TYR A 448 -19.49 -13.21 7.53
N GLY A 449 -19.60 -13.29 6.22
CA GLY A 449 -18.74 -14.17 5.42
C GLY A 449 -18.61 -13.66 4.00
N ASN A 450 -17.48 -13.95 3.37
CA ASN A 450 -17.23 -13.58 1.99
C ASN A 450 -16.34 -14.59 1.27
N VAL A 451 -16.47 -14.57 -0.06
CA VAL A 451 -15.51 -15.13 -1.00
C VAL A 451 -15.08 -14.00 -1.93
N SER A 452 -13.79 -13.76 -2.06
CA SER A 452 -13.24 -12.70 -2.91
C SER A 452 -12.02 -13.18 -3.68
N THR A 453 -11.76 -12.52 -4.82
CA THR A 453 -10.55 -12.76 -5.61
C THR A 453 -9.53 -11.65 -5.41
N GLY A 454 -8.26 -12.02 -5.48
CA GLY A 454 -7.12 -11.13 -5.67
C GLY A 454 -6.33 -11.57 -6.90
N PHE A 455 -5.57 -10.66 -7.51
CA PHE A 455 -4.58 -11.01 -8.51
C PHE A 455 -3.37 -10.08 -8.44
N ARG A 456 -2.27 -10.49 -9.07
CA ARG A 456 -1.07 -9.68 -9.27
C ARG A 456 -0.51 -9.94 -10.66
N ALA A 457 -0.36 -8.88 -11.46
CA ALA A 457 0.24 -9.00 -12.78
C ALA A 457 1.76 -9.25 -12.68
N PRO A 458 2.38 -9.97 -13.64
CA PRO A 458 3.83 -10.13 -13.69
C PRO A 458 4.54 -8.78 -13.88
N SER A 459 5.71 -8.59 -13.26
CA SER A 459 6.54 -7.41 -13.49
C SER A 459 7.32 -7.48 -14.82
N ILE A 460 7.83 -6.34 -15.29
CA ILE A 460 8.72 -6.28 -16.47
C ILE A 460 9.99 -7.13 -16.27
N SER A 461 10.53 -7.19 -15.05
CA SER A 461 11.65 -8.07 -14.74
C SER A 461 11.30 -9.54 -14.87
N GLN A 462 10.08 -9.93 -14.51
CA GLN A 462 9.61 -11.30 -14.68
C GLN A 462 9.30 -11.63 -16.14
N LEU A 463 8.78 -10.67 -16.92
CA LEU A 463 8.38 -10.89 -18.31
C LEU A 463 9.55 -10.81 -19.30
N PHE A 464 10.43 -9.82 -19.16
CA PHE A 464 11.34 -9.43 -20.24
C PHE A 464 12.82 -9.33 -19.82
N THR A 465 13.14 -8.75 -18.65
CA THR A 465 14.56 -8.42 -18.35
C THR A 465 15.30 -9.43 -17.48
N GLY A 466 14.58 -10.27 -16.72
CA GLY A 466 15.16 -11.13 -15.70
C GLY A 466 15.54 -10.35 -14.44
N ASP A 467 16.08 -11.06 -13.45
CA ASP A 467 16.53 -10.46 -12.18
C ASP A 467 17.84 -11.09 -11.69
N ILE A 468 18.64 -10.29 -10.98
CA ILE A 468 19.89 -10.71 -10.33
C ILE A 468 19.80 -10.40 -8.85
N SER A 469 19.82 -11.45 -8.03
CA SER A 469 19.78 -11.37 -6.57
C SER A 469 21.08 -11.87 -5.95
N PRO A 470 21.34 -11.57 -4.66
CA PRO A 470 22.48 -12.13 -3.93
C PRO A 470 22.54 -13.68 -3.92
N THR A 471 21.41 -14.34 -4.18
CA THR A 471 21.27 -15.81 -4.15
C THR A 471 21.28 -16.48 -5.53
N GLY A 472 21.29 -15.70 -6.62
CA GLY A 472 21.29 -16.20 -7.99
C GLY A 472 20.62 -15.26 -8.99
N SER A 473 20.74 -15.60 -10.27
CA SER A 473 20.07 -14.93 -11.39
C SER A 473 18.88 -15.75 -11.86
N THR A 474 17.81 -15.08 -12.28
CA THR A 474 16.60 -15.70 -12.83
C THR A 474 16.31 -15.11 -14.19
N ASP A 475 16.09 -15.98 -15.17
CA ASP A 475 15.72 -15.58 -16.53
C ASP A 475 14.27 -15.10 -16.57
N SER A 476 13.97 -14.22 -17.54
CA SER A 476 12.62 -13.76 -17.82
C SER A 476 11.77 -14.83 -18.54
N ASN A 477 10.45 -14.71 -18.42
CA ASN A 477 9.49 -15.55 -19.11
C ASN A 477 8.30 -14.72 -19.63
N PRO A 478 8.23 -14.43 -20.94
CA PRO A 478 7.15 -13.62 -21.52
C PRO A 478 5.79 -14.34 -21.55
N ASP A 479 5.77 -15.65 -21.29
CA ASP A 479 4.54 -16.46 -21.26
C ASP A 479 3.87 -16.46 -19.87
N LEU A 480 4.41 -15.74 -18.89
CA LEU A 480 3.79 -15.63 -17.56
C LEU A 480 2.38 -15.04 -17.65
N GLU A 481 1.48 -15.65 -16.89
CA GLU A 481 0.13 -15.17 -16.62
C GLU A 481 0.06 -14.53 -15.23
N PRO A 482 -0.97 -13.70 -14.93
CA PRO A 482 -1.17 -13.14 -13.62
C PRO A 482 -1.33 -14.21 -12.55
N GLU A 483 -0.77 -13.94 -11.37
CA GLU A 483 -1.01 -14.75 -10.19
C GLU A 483 -2.43 -14.48 -9.67
N HIS A 484 -3.12 -15.53 -9.20
CA HIS A 484 -4.47 -15.42 -8.65
C HIS A 484 -4.56 -15.91 -7.21
N ALA A 485 -5.44 -15.25 -6.43
CA ALA A 485 -5.78 -15.68 -5.08
C ALA A 485 -7.31 -15.73 -4.89
N VAL A 486 -7.81 -16.77 -4.23
CA VAL A 486 -9.18 -16.86 -3.74
C VAL A 486 -9.17 -16.84 -2.22
N ASN A 487 -9.80 -15.84 -1.64
CA ASN A 487 -9.96 -15.70 -0.19
C ASN A 487 -11.37 -16.11 0.21
N ILE A 488 -11.47 -17.00 1.20
CA ILE A 488 -12.72 -17.40 1.84
C ILE A 488 -12.63 -17.00 3.30
N GLU A 489 -13.66 -16.33 3.81
CA GLU A 489 -13.67 -15.81 5.18
C GLU A 489 -15.04 -15.95 5.83
N LEU A 490 -15.04 -16.31 7.11
CA LEU A 490 -16.20 -16.28 7.99
C LEU A 490 -15.78 -15.60 9.29
N GLY A 491 -16.56 -14.64 9.77
CA GLY A 491 -16.28 -13.95 11.00
C GLY A 491 -17.52 -13.55 11.80
N TYR A 492 -17.27 -13.19 13.05
CA TYR A 492 -18.26 -12.83 14.04
C TYR A 492 -17.81 -11.56 14.76
N ARG A 493 -18.68 -10.55 14.78
CA ARG A 493 -18.46 -9.27 15.46
C ARG A 493 -19.43 -9.14 16.61
N THR A 494 -18.95 -8.64 17.76
CA THR A 494 -19.84 -8.27 18.85
C THR A 494 -19.33 -7.10 19.68
N LYS A 495 -20.27 -6.25 20.10
CA LYS A 495 -20.07 -5.30 21.20
C LYS A 495 -20.78 -5.85 22.43
N THR A 496 -20.05 -6.06 23.51
CA THR A 496 -20.56 -6.68 24.73
C THR A 496 -19.91 -6.05 25.96
N THR A 497 -20.23 -6.53 27.15
CA THR A 497 -19.52 -6.22 28.37
C THR A 497 -18.88 -7.49 28.90
N LEU A 498 -17.55 -7.54 28.98
CA LEU A 498 -16.80 -8.62 29.62
C LEU A 498 -16.11 -8.09 30.87
N PHE A 499 -16.23 -8.81 31.98
CA PHE A 499 -15.65 -8.43 33.28
C PHE A 499 -16.02 -7.01 33.76
N GLY A 500 -17.20 -6.52 33.38
CA GLY A 500 -17.67 -5.17 33.74
C GLY A 500 -17.09 -4.04 32.87
N ALA A 501 -16.28 -4.35 31.86
CA ALA A 501 -15.76 -3.39 30.89
C ALA A 501 -16.50 -3.55 29.55
N PRO A 502 -16.84 -2.45 28.85
CA PRO A 502 -17.24 -2.50 27.44
C PRO A 502 -16.15 -3.22 26.64
N THR A 503 -16.55 -4.13 25.77
CA THR A 503 -15.62 -4.95 24.99
C THR A 503 -16.16 -5.14 23.58
N GLU A 504 -15.34 -4.80 22.60
CA GLU A 504 -15.57 -5.13 21.19
C GLU A 504 -14.72 -6.35 20.84
N MET A 505 -15.32 -7.32 20.14
CA MET A 505 -14.64 -8.52 19.66
C MET A 505 -14.93 -8.70 18.17
N ASP A 506 -13.89 -8.95 17.39
CA ASP A 506 -13.97 -9.41 15.99
C ASP A 506 -13.13 -10.68 15.87
N VAL A 507 -13.78 -11.79 15.53
CA VAL A 507 -13.15 -13.10 15.36
C VAL A 507 -13.39 -13.56 13.94
N ALA A 508 -12.34 -13.93 13.22
CA ALA A 508 -12.43 -14.41 11.84
C ALA A 508 -11.61 -15.69 11.63
N ILE A 509 -12.13 -16.57 10.78
CA ILE A 509 -11.42 -17.72 10.22
C ILE A 509 -11.37 -17.48 8.71
N PHE A 510 -10.18 -17.64 8.12
CA PHE A 510 -9.97 -17.40 6.71
C PHE A 510 -9.08 -18.48 6.08
N GLN A 511 -9.18 -18.63 4.77
CA GLN A 511 -8.30 -19.42 3.92
C GLN A 511 -8.01 -18.61 2.66
N ILE A 512 -6.75 -18.56 2.25
CA ILE A 512 -6.32 -17.94 0.99
C ILE A 512 -5.65 -19.04 0.18
N ASP A 513 -6.26 -19.39 -0.94
CA ASP A 513 -5.70 -20.32 -1.92
C ASP A 513 -5.08 -19.49 -3.05
N ARG A 514 -3.80 -19.71 -3.34
CA ARG A 514 -3.04 -19.02 -4.40
C ARG A 514 -2.69 -20.00 -5.50
N ASP A 515 -2.97 -19.61 -6.73
CA ASP A 515 -2.65 -20.34 -7.95
C ASP A 515 -1.77 -19.47 -8.85
N ASP A 516 -0.97 -20.11 -9.71
CA ASP A 516 -0.06 -19.44 -10.65
C ASP A 516 0.93 -18.49 -9.97
N TYR A 517 1.40 -18.88 -8.77
CA TYR A 517 2.40 -18.12 -8.03
C TYR A 517 3.71 -18.04 -8.82
N ILE A 518 4.09 -16.82 -9.19
CA ILE A 518 5.32 -16.54 -9.94
C ILE A 518 6.51 -16.72 -8.99
N MET A 519 7.32 -17.75 -9.26
CA MET A 519 8.51 -18.07 -8.48
C MET A 519 9.78 -17.87 -9.30
N LYS A 520 10.83 -17.41 -8.61
CA LYS A 520 12.20 -17.43 -9.12
C LYS A 520 12.74 -18.85 -8.94
N THR A 521 13.18 -19.49 -10.03
CA THR A 521 13.67 -20.88 -10.04
C THR A 521 15.12 -20.98 -10.44
#